data_AF-R9JN82-F1
#
_entry.id   AF-R9JN82-F1
#
_cell.length_a   1.000
_cell.length_b   1.000
_cell.length_c   1.000
_cell.angle_alpha   90.00
_cell.angle_beta   90.00
_cell.angle_gamma   90.00
#
_symmetry.space_group_name_H-M   'P 1'
#
loop_
_entity.id
_entity.type
_entity.pdbx_description
1 polymer ?
#
loop_
_entity_poly.entity_id
_entity_poly.type
_entity_poly.pdbx_seq_one_letter_code
_entity_poly.pdbx_strand_id
1 'polypeptide(L)' 'MVEVMEQRLAAKKRELERQQEYFRIDIKNMDSATYEDNAISSLLEIKKLKTEVAELEFCLQLK' A
#
# COMPACT_ATOMS: atom_id res chain seq x y z
N MET A 1 -22.25 0.51 -8.72
CA MET A 1 -20.90 0.34 -9.31
C MET A 1 -19.94 1.42 -8.82
N VAL A 2 -20.36 2.70 -8.80
CA VAL A 2 -19.52 3.80 -8.32
C VAL A 2 -19.18 3.69 -6.84
N GLU A 3 -20.19 3.53 -6.01
CA GLU A 3 -20.06 3.35 -4.56
C GLU A 3 -19.14 2.17 -4.17
N VAL A 4 -19.23 1.05 -4.91
CA VAL A 4 -18.35 -0.12 -4.70
C VAL A 4 -16.88 0.21 -4.99
N MET A 5 -16.61 1.02 -6.03
CA MET A 5 -15.25 1.49 -6.33
C MET A 5 -14.73 2.46 -5.26
N GLU A 6 -15.59 3.34 -4.73
CA GLU A 6 -15.23 4.26 -3.65
C GLU A 6 -14.92 3.52 -2.35
N GLN A 7 -15.73 2.52 -1.99
CA GLN A 7 -15.46 1.63 -0.85
C GLN A 7 -14.14 0.87 -1.04
N ARG A 8 -13.89 0.35 -2.24
CA ARG A 8 -12.63 -0.33 -2.56
C ARG A 8 -11.43 0.61 -2.47
N LEU A 9 -11.57 1.84 -2.95
CA LEU A 9 -10.54 2.87 -2.84
C LEU A 9 -10.24 3.20 -1.38
N ALA A 10 -11.27 3.41 -0.56
CA ALA A 10 -11.11 3.68 0.87
C ALA A 10 -10.41 2.51 1.60
N ALA A 11 -10.78 1.27 1.29
CA ALA A 11 -10.12 0.09 1.84
C ALA A 11 -8.63 0.02 1.45
N LYS A 12 -8.32 0.29 0.17
CA LYS A 12 -6.93 0.30 -0.33
C LYS A 12 -6.08 1.40 0.27
N LYS A 13 -6.64 2.60 0.50
CA LYS A 13 -5.95 3.69 1.19
C LYS A 13 -5.61 3.34 2.65
N ARG A 14 -6.55 2.76 3.39
CA ARG A 14 -6.29 2.28 4.77
C ARG A 14 -5.23 1.19 4.79
N GLU A 15 -5.29 0.26 3.84
CA GLU A 15 -4.28 -0.80 3.73
C GLU A 15 -2.89 -0.24 3.41
N LEU A 16 -2.80 0.75 2.51
CA LEU A 16 -1.56 1.45 2.21
C LEU A 16 -0.98 2.14 3.45
N GLU A 17 -1.81 2.87 4.20
CA GLU A 17 -1.39 3.53 5.46
C GLU A 17 -0.86 2.50 6.47
N ARG A 18 -1.57 1.37 6.63
CA ARG A 18 -1.18 0.29 7.51
C ARG A 18 0.18 -0.30 7.12
N GLN A 19 0.39 -0.57 5.85
CA GLN A 19 1.67 -1.11 5.34
C GLN A 19 2.82 -0.13 5.49
N GLN A 20 2.58 1.17 5.26
CA GLN A 20 3.58 2.21 5.49
C GLN A 20 3.98 2.33 6.96
N GLU A 21 3.02 2.19 7.88
CA GLU A 21 3.33 2.21 9.31
C GLU A 21 4.10 0.96 9.74
N TYR A 22 3.74 -0.23 9.26
CA TYR A 22 4.53 -1.44 9.51
C TYR A 22 5.95 -1.32 8.99
N PHE A 23 6.12 -0.83 7.75
CA PHE A 23 7.44 -0.63 7.19
C PHE A 23 8.29 0.34 8.03
N ARG A 24 7.69 1.41 8.56
CA ARG A 24 8.38 2.36 9.46
C ARG A 24 8.81 1.69 10.76
N ILE A 25 7.98 0.80 11.33
CA ILE A 25 8.33 0.05 12.54
C ILE A 25 9.47 -0.94 12.26
N ASP A 26 9.44 -1.60 11.10
CA ASP A 26 10.41 -2.64 10.73
C ASP A 26 11.83 -2.10 10.53
N ILE A 27 12.00 -0.80 10.25
CA ILE A 27 13.30 -0.12 10.26
C ILE A 27 14.06 -0.33 11.58
N LYS A 28 13.37 -0.56 12.69
CA LYS A 28 14.00 -0.86 13.99
C LYS A 28 14.70 -2.23 14.01
N ASN A 29 14.43 -3.10 13.05
CA ASN A 29 15.00 -4.44 12.92
C ASN A 29 16.12 -4.50 11.85
N MET A 30 16.74 -3.35 11.53
CA MET A 30 17.78 -3.25 10.50
C MET A 30 18.96 -4.22 10.67
N ASP A 31 19.27 -4.63 11.90
CA ASP A 31 20.37 -5.56 12.17
C ASP A 31 20.01 -7.03 11.92
N SER A 32 18.75 -7.33 11.56
CA SER A 32 18.33 -8.69 11.22
C SER A 32 18.96 -9.16 9.91
N ALA A 33 19.42 -10.41 9.88
CA ALA A 33 19.98 -11.03 8.66
C ALA A 33 18.99 -11.14 7.49
N THR A 34 17.69 -10.94 7.74
CA THR A 34 16.63 -10.96 6.71
C THR A 34 16.02 -9.59 6.46
N TYR A 35 16.61 -8.51 7.02
CA TYR A 35 16.02 -7.19 6.96
C TYR A 35 15.86 -6.69 5.53
N GLU A 36 16.90 -6.80 4.71
CA GLU A 36 16.88 -6.30 3.33
C GLU A 36 15.78 -6.98 2.50
N ASP A 37 15.65 -8.30 2.60
CA ASP A 37 14.63 -9.07 1.87
C ASP A 37 13.20 -8.71 2.32
N ASN A 38 13.00 -8.53 3.64
CA ASN A 38 11.73 -8.11 4.20
C ASN A 38 11.38 -6.67 3.80
N ALA A 39 12.36 -5.79 3.82
CA ALA A 39 12.21 -4.39 3.44
C ALA A 39 11.87 -4.27 1.94
N ILE A 40 12.57 -5.02 1.08
CA ILE A 40 12.28 -5.08 -0.36
C ILE A 40 10.84 -5.59 -0.58
N SER A 41 10.46 -6.68 0.08
CA SER A 41 9.12 -7.26 -0.05
C SER A 41 8.03 -6.26 0.36
N SER A 42 8.23 -5.58 1.48
CA SER A 42 7.31 -4.55 1.98
C SER A 42 7.20 -3.35 1.03
N LEU A 43 8.33 -2.88 0.49
CA LEU A 43 8.36 -1.78 -0.47
C LEU A 43 7.65 -2.14 -1.79
N LEU A 44 7.79 -3.39 -2.26
CA LEU A 44 7.08 -3.88 -3.44
C LEU A 44 5.56 -3.91 -3.21
N GLU A 45 5.11 -4.34 -2.03
CA GLU A 45 3.69 -4.33 -1.67
C GLU A 45 3.13 -2.90 -1.60
N ILE A 46 3.84 -1.98 -0.94
CA ILE A 46 3.48 -0.56 -0.88
C ILE A 46 3.39 0.04 -2.29
N LYS A 47 4.34 -0.25 -3.17
CA LYS A 47 4.33 0.22 -4.55
C LYS A 47 3.11 -0.28 -5.31
N LYS A 48 2.79 -1.57 -5.17
CA LYS A 48 1.60 -2.17 -5.79
C LYS A 48 0.32 -1.50 -5.30
N LEU A 49 0.17 -1.29 -4.00
CA LEU A 49 -1.00 -0.62 -3.42
C LEU A 49 -1.15 0.82 -3.92
N LYS A 50 -0.05 1.57 -4.04
CA LYS A 50 -0.07 2.92 -4.63
C LYS A 50 -0.55 2.92 -6.07
N THR A 51 -0.12 1.96 -6.88
CA THR A 51 -0.59 1.81 -8.26
C THR A 51 -2.09 1.49 -8.31
N GLU A 52 -2.55 0.51 -7.53
CA GLU A 52 -3.98 0.16 -7.47
C GLU A 52 -4.87 1.33 -7.00
N VAL A 53 -4.39 2.14 -6.05
CA VAL A 53 -5.07 3.37 -5.60
C VAL A 53 -5.16 4.37 -6.75
N ALA A 54 -4.07 4.64 -7.46
CA ALA A 54 -4.04 5.59 -8.56
C ALA A 54 -4.95 5.16 -9.73
N GLU A 55 -4.96 3.88 -10.07
CA GLU A 55 -5.86 3.32 -11.09
C GLU A 55 -7.32 3.49 -10.70
N LEU A 56 -7.68 3.21 -9.44
CA LEU A 56 -9.04 3.42 -8.95
C LEU A 56 -9.43 4.90 -8.96
N GLU A 57 -8.55 5.80 -8.50
CA GLU A 57 -8.78 7.25 -8.54
C GLU A 57 -9.01 7.74 -9.97
N PHE A 58 -8.20 7.28 -10.93
CA PHE A 58 -8.37 7.59 -12.34
C PHE A 58 -9.73 7.09 -12.87
N CYS A 59 -10.09 5.83 -12.60
CA CYS A 59 -11.40 5.29 -12.99
C CYS A 59 -12.59 6.04 -12.35
N LEU A 60 -12.42 6.58 -11.13
CA LEU A 60 -13.44 7.40 -10.47
C LEU A 60 -13.58 8.78 -11.13
N GLN A 61 -12.48 9.36 -11.62
CA GLN A 61 -12.47 10.67 -12.30
C GLN A 61 -13.09 10.64 -13.71
N LEU A 62 -13.04 9.49 -14.38
CA LEU A 62 -13.63 9.29 -15.71
C LEU A 62 -15.16 9.08 -15.70
N LYS A 63 -15.81 9.22 -14.55
CA LYS A 63 -17.27 9.10 -14.38
C LYS A 63 -17.96 10.43 -14.66
#